data_AF-A0A353CAM8-F1
#
_entry.id   AF-A0A353CAM8-F1
#
_cell.length_a   1.000
_cell.length_b   1.000
_cell.length_c   1.000
_cell.angle_alpha   90.00
_cell.angle_beta   90.00
_cell.angle_gamma   90.00
#
_symmetry.space_group_name_H-M   'P 1'
#
loop_
_entity.id
_entity.type
_entity.pdbx_description
1 polymer ?
#
loop_
_entity_poly.entity_id
_entity_poly.type
_entity_poly.pdbx_seq_one_letter_code
_entity_poly.pdbx_strand_id
1 'polypeptide(L)'
;MSESILKSPVVAGDTGEAFVIADDAAQTYIPFAISIAGSLILVAARIYFGGAAFISDGALMMLALAAYLIAAVFYLTNFYAPFRFAESLGLWAATLGVFFNLSSWLVRWVAAHDRELEIFRSQGRDAAEMPWLFRYVPFANLYDLSLAFAFGAGITTLLVMRRRDFRIIAGVSLPLAAIILVLARFIGDDLLDLPPVLDSYW
;
A
#
# COMPACT_ATOMS: atom_id res chain seq x y z
N MET A 1 -2.95 49.35 30.41
CA MET A 1 -2.54 48.90 29.07
C MET A 1 -1.74 47.64 29.25
N SER A 2 -2.27 46.55 28.69
CA SER A 2 -1.83 45.17 28.82
C SER A 2 -1.02 44.77 27.59
N GLU A 3 0.25 44.40 27.76
CA GLU A 3 1.00 43.68 26.73
C GLU A 3 1.82 42.54 27.34
N SER A 4 1.40 41.34 26.92
CA SER A 4 2.12 40.07 26.73
C SER A 4 3.56 39.92 27.24
N ILE A 5 3.79 38.86 28.03
CA ILE A 5 4.92 37.94 27.76
C ILE A 5 4.39 36.50 27.83
N LEU A 6 4.38 35.88 26.66
CA LEU A 6 4.16 34.46 26.39
C LEU A 6 5.14 33.63 27.22
N LYS A 7 4.64 32.67 28.00
CA LYS A 7 5.48 31.60 28.54
C LYS A 7 5.84 30.65 27.38
N SER A 8 7.06 30.75 26.90
CA SER A 8 7.66 29.73 26.04
C SER A 8 7.69 28.39 26.78
N PRO A 9 7.37 27.26 26.14
CA PRO A 9 7.59 25.96 26.75
C PRO A 9 9.10 25.73 26.91
N VAL A 10 9.46 25.30 28.11
CA VAL A 10 10.81 24.93 28.54
C VAL A 10 11.38 23.92 27.55
N VAL A 11 12.36 24.35 26.76
CA VAL A 11 13.33 23.48 26.11
C VAL A 11 14.37 23.16 27.18
N ALA A 12 14.20 22.04 27.88
CA ALA A 12 15.24 21.46 28.70
C ALA A 12 16.03 20.48 27.81
N GLY A 13 17.05 20.99 27.15
CA GLY A 13 18.21 20.17 26.81
C GLY A 13 19.22 20.32 27.94
N ASP A 14 19.48 19.25 28.68
CA ASP A 14 20.77 19.06 29.32
C ASP A 14 21.11 17.56 29.39
N THR A 15 22.40 17.38 29.21
CA THR A 15 23.28 16.29 28.84
C THR A 15 23.23 15.03 29.71
N GLY A 16 23.55 13.88 29.11
CA GLY A 16 24.24 12.83 29.85
C GLY A 16 23.83 11.37 29.67
N GLU A 17 23.03 10.97 28.68
CA GLU A 17 22.82 9.53 28.42
C GLU A 17 23.27 9.14 27.00
N ALA A 18 24.29 8.30 26.96
CA ALA A 18 24.85 7.70 25.77
C ALA A 18 23.77 6.90 25.03
N PHE A 19 23.54 7.28 23.77
CA PHE A 19 23.08 6.45 22.65
C PHE A 19 22.37 5.12 23.00
N VAL A 20 21.14 5.21 23.51
CA VAL A 20 20.14 4.13 23.45
C VAL A 20 18.90 4.70 22.75
N ILE A 21 19.01 5.04 21.46
CA ILE A 21 17.90 5.61 20.68
C ILE A 21 17.51 4.73 19.47
N ALA A 22 18.28 3.68 19.17
CA ALA A 22 18.06 2.90 17.96
C ALA A 22 16.93 1.85 18.06
N ASP A 23 16.75 1.19 19.21
CA ASP A 23 15.88 0.01 19.29
C ASP A 23 14.38 0.34 19.27
N ASP A 24 13.93 1.35 20.03
CA ASP A 24 12.49 1.70 20.10
C ASP A 24 11.98 2.36 18.82
N ALA A 25 12.82 3.16 18.16
CA ALA A 25 12.48 3.81 16.90
C ALA A 25 12.34 2.78 15.77
N ALA A 26 13.24 1.81 15.68
CA ALA A 26 13.21 0.76 14.65
C ALA A 26 12.00 -0.18 14.83
N GLN A 27 11.68 -0.57 16.07
CA GLN A 27 10.51 -1.39 16.37
C GLN A 27 9.19 -0.73 15.93
N THR A 28 9.17 0.60 15.95
CA THR A 28 8.00 1.40 15.56
C THR A 28 7.74 1.38 14.04
N TYR A 29 8.71 1.01 13.19
CA TYR A 29 8.52 0.90 11.73
C TYR A 29 8.29 -0.54 11.24
N ILE A 30 8.28 -1.54 12.13
CA ILE A 30 8.13 -2.95 11.78
C ILE A 30 6.92 -3.20 10.86
N PRO A 31 5.69 -2.70 11.16
CA PRO A 31 4.53 -3.02 10.34
C PRO A 31 4.65 -2.46 8.92
N PHE A 32 5.18 -1.25 8.78
CA PHE A 32 5.51 -0.66 7.48
C PHE A 32 6.58 -1.48 6.74
N ALA A 33 7.66 -1.84 7.41
CA ALA A 33 8.75 -2.59 6.79
C ALA A 33 8.27 -3.98 6.32
N ILE A 34 7.44 -4.65 7.11
CA ILE A 34 6.84 -5.95 6.76
C ILE A 34 5.96 -5.82 5.53
N SER A 35 5.10 -4.79 5.44
CA SER A 35 4.20 -4.67 4.29
C SER A 35 4.95 -4.43 2.99
N ILE A 36 5.96 -3.55 3.01
CA ILE A 36 6.79 -3.26 1.83
C ILE A 36 7.65 -4.47 1.47
N ALA A 37 8.47 -4.97 2.40
CA ALA A 37 9.36 -6.09 2.12
C ALA A 37 8.57 -7.34 1.70
N GLY A 38 7.46 -7.63 2.37
CA GLY A 38 6.57 -8.73 2.02
C GLY A 38 6.05 -8.61 0.59
N SER A 39 5.59 -7.42 0.17
CA SER A 39 5.06 -7.22 -1.18
C SER A 39 6.13 -7.38 -2.26
N LEU A 40 7.36 -6.92 -1.98
CA LEU A 40 8.51 -7.09 -2.86
C LEU A 40 8.92 -8.57 -2.97
N ILE A 41 8.87 -9.31 -1.87
CA ILE A 41 9.12 -10.76 -1.88
C ILE A 41 8.04 -11.48 -2.70
N LEU A 42 6.78 -11.10 -2.56
CA LEU A 42 5.67 -11.71 -3.28
C LEU A 42 5.78 -11.44 -4.79
N VAL A 43 6.09 -10.21 -5.21
CA VAL A 43 6.29 -9.92 -6.65
C VAL A 43 7.52 -10.64 -7.19
N ALA A 44 8.62 -10.72 -6.43
CA ALA A 44 9.78 -11.51 -6.82
C ALA A 44 9.38 -12.99 -7.02
N ALA A 45 8.61 -13.55 -6.09
CA ALA A 45 8.08 -14.90 -6.23
C ALA A 45 7.17 -15.04 -7.48
N ARG A 46 6.35 -14.02 -7.81
CA ARG A 46 5.55 -13.98 -9.04
C ARG A 46 6.40 -13.95 -10.31
N ILE A 47 7.59 -13.33 -10.27
CA ILE A 47 8.50 -13.26 -11.43
C ILE A 47 9.21 -14.60 -11.65
N TYR A 48 9.71 -15.23 -10.58
CA TYR A 48 10.51 -16.46 -10.70
C TYR A 48 9.68 -17.75 -10.77
N PHE A 49 8.56 -17.81 -10.06
CA PHE A 49 7.73 -19.01 -9.93
C PHE A 49 6.34 -18.81 -10.54
N GLY A 50 6.08 -17.67 -11.17
CA GLY A 50 4.77 -17.31 -11.69
C GLY A 50 4.31 -18.20 -12.84
N GLY A 51 2.99 -18.42 -12.87
CA GLY A 51 2.26 -19.12 -13.92
C GLY A 51 0.76 -18.99 -13.64
N ALA A 52 -0.08 -19.70 -14.39
CA ALA A 52 -1.54 -19.62 -14.26
C ALA A 52 -2.08 -19.97 -12.85
N ALA A 53 -1.30 -20.67 -12.03
CA ALA A 53 -1.68 -21.06 -10.66
C ALA A 53 -1.26 -20.05 -9.57
N PHE A 54 -0.53 -18.98 -9.92
CA PHE A 54 -0.17 -17.95 -8.96
C PHE A 54 -1.40 -17.12 -8.58
N ILE A 55 -1.43 -16.59 -7.35
CA ILE A 55 -2.54 -15.76 -6.89
C ILE A 55 -2.76 -14.55 -7.81
N SER A 56 -4.00 -14.30 -8.21
CA SER A 56 -4.32 -13.16 -9.08
C SER A 56 -4.25 -11.82 -8.34
N ASP A 57 -4.04 -10.74 -9.09
CA ASP A 57 -4.11 -9.37 -8.58
C ASP A 57 -5.48 -9.06 -7.98
N GLY A 58 -6.57 -9.51 -8.61
CA GLY A 58 -7.93 -9.38 -8.08
C GLY A 58 -8.11 -10.11 -6.74
N ALA A 59 -7.55 -11.31 -6.56
CA ALA A 59 -7.62 -12.04 -5.30
C ALA A 59 -6.84 -11.32 -4.17
N LEU A 60 -5.64 -10.82 -4.48
CA LEU A 60 -4.85 -9.99 -3.55
C LEU A 60 -5.59 -8.70 -3.17
N MET A 61 -6.24 -8.04 -4.13
CA MET A 61 -7.06 -6.85 -3.87
C MET A 61 -8.22 -7.17 -2.90
N MET A 62 -8.90 -8.31 -3.08
CA MET A 62 -9.99 -8.71 -2.19
C MET A 62 -9.50 -9.02 -0.77
N LEU A 63 -8.32 -9.62 -0.63
CA LEU A 63 -7.67 -9.80 0.67
C LEU A 63 -7.31 -8.45 1.32
N ALA A 64 -6.81 -7.51 0.52
CA ALA A 64 -6.52 -6.16 0.99
C ALA A 64 -7.78 -5.43 1.47
N LEU A 65 -8.88 -5.52 0.71
CA LEU A 65 -10.18 -4.97 1.08
C LEU A 65 -10.68 -5.55 2.40
N ALA A 66 -10.67 -6.87 2.55
CA ALA A 66 -11.08 -7.53 3.78
C ALA A 66 -10.23 -7.07 4.97
N ALA A 67 -8.90 -6.99 4.79
CA ALA A 67 -7.98 -6.54 5.82
C ALA A 67 -8.19 -5.07 6.22
N TYR A 68 -8.44 -4.17 5.25
CA TYR A 68 -8.77 -2.77 5.54
C TYR A 68 -10.11 -2.61 6.26
N LEU A 69 -11.14 -3.40 5.89
CA LEU A 69 -12.42 -3.39 6.60
C LEU A 69 -12.28 -3.87 8.04
N ILE A 70 -11.54 -4.96 8.27
CA ILE A 70 -11.23 -5.45 9.62
C ILE A 70 -10.51 -4.34 10.39
N ALA A 71 -9.45 -3.78 9.82
CA ALA A 71 -8.68 -2.73 10.47
C ALA A 71 -9.53 -1.51 10.83
N ALA A 72 -10.37 -1.04 9.90
CA ALA A 72 -11.29 0.06 10.11
C ALA A 72 -12.27 -0.20 11.26
N VAL A 73 -12.90 -1.39 11.28
CA VAL A 73 -13.83 -1.77 12.35
C VAL A 73 -13.12 -1.78 13.70
N PHE A 74 -11.96 -2.42 13.80
CA PHE A 74 -11.24 -2.51 15.07
C PHE A 74 -10.69 -1.16 15.55
N TYR A 75 -10.23 -0.28 14.66
CA TYR A 75 -9.84 1.08 15.04
C TYR A 75 -11.04 1.90 15.50
N LEU A 76 -12.18 1.79 14.82
CA LEU A 76 -13.41 2.46 15.21
C LEU A 76 -13.90 1.94 16.57
N THR A 77 -13.95 0.62 16.76
CA THR A 77 -14.28 0.00 18.05
C THR A 77 -13.35 0.48 19.15
N ASN A 78 -12.05 0.57 18.89
CA ASN A 78 -11.08 1.02 19.89
C ASN A 78 -11.28 2.49 20.32
N PHE A 79 -11.97 3.34 19.53
CA PHE A 79 -12.36 4.68 19.97
C PHE A 79 -13.54 4.68 20.93
N TYR A 80 -14.51 3.78 20.72
CA TYR A 80 -15.68 3.67 21.58
C TYR A 80 -15.40 2.87 22.86
N ALA A 81 -14.64 1.78 22.73
CA ALA A 81 -14.27 0.88 23.81
C ALA A 81 -12.78 0.53 23.65
N PRO A 82 -11.87 1.25 24.33
CA PRO A 82 -10.43 1.05 24.15
C PRO A 82 -9.95 -0.21 24.86
N PHE A 83 -9.33 -1.12 24.11
CA PHE A 83 -8.64 -2.29 24.68
C PHE A 83 -7.49 -2.77 23.78
N ARG A 84 -6.43 -3.30 24.41
CA ARG A 84 -5.14 -3.61 23.74
C ARG A 84 -5.28 -4.57 22.56
N PHE A 85 -6.21 -5.51 22.63
CA PHE A 85 -6.43 -6.49 21.57
C PHE A 85 -6.98 -5.83 20.29
N ALA A 86 -7.97 -4.94 20.39
CA ALA A 86 -8.51 -4.25 19.22
C ALA A 86 -7.47 -3.37 18.54
N GLU A 87 -6.67 -2.65 19.34
CA GLU A 87 -5.57 -1.85 18.82
C GLU A 87 -4.54 -2.70 18.04
N SER A 88 -4.09 -3.80 18.64
CA SER A 88 -3.12 -4.70 18.01
C SER A 88 -3.67 -5.34 16.74
N LEU A 89 -4.91 -5.83 16.79
CA LEU A 89 -5.54 -6.48 15.65
C LEU A 89 -5.83 -5.48 14.52
N GLY A 90 -6.25 -4.27 14.85
CA GLY A 90 -6.40 -3.17 13.88
C GLY A 90 -5.08 -2.81 13.18
N LEU A 91 -3.98 -2.71 13.94
CA LEU A 91 -2.64 -2.45 13.41
C LEU A 91 -2.19 -3.54 12.42
N TRP A 92 -2.28 -4.81 12.82
CA TRP A 92 -1.85 -5.92 11.97
C TRP A 92 -2.77 -6.13 10.77
N ALA A 93 -4.08 -5.92 10.92
CA ALA A 93 -5.00 -5.93 9.80
C ALA A 93 -4.71 -4.79 8.80
N ALA A 94 -4.40 -3.58 9.27
CA ALA A 94 -3.99 -2.47 8.39
C ALA A 94 -2.68 -2.81 7.66
N THR A 95 -1.76 -3.48 8.35
CA THR A 95 -0.48 -3.92 7.79
C THR A 95 -0.67 -4.92 6.67
N LEU A 96 -1.51 -5.94 6.90
CA LEU A 96 -1.90 -6.91 5.87
C LEU A 96 -2.64 -6.23 4.72
N GLY A 97 -3.50 -5.24 5.01
CA GLY A 97 -4.19 -4.46 3.99
C GLY A 97 -3.22 -3.74 3.06
N VAL A 98 -2.22 -3.05 3.59
CA VAL A 98 -1.18 -2.38 2.79
C VAL A 98 -0.35 -3.40 2.01
N PHE A 99 0.05 -4.49 2.66
CA PHE A 99 0.81 -5.57 2.03
C PHE A 99 0.08 -6.15 0.83
N PHE A 100 -1.17 -6.58 0.99
CA PHE A 100 -1.96 -7.20 -0.08
C PHE A 100 -2.34 -6.19 -1.17
N ASN A 101 -2.58 -4.93 -0.81
CA ASN A 101 -2.88 -3.88 -1.79
C ASN A 101 -1.67 -3.64 -2.71
N LEU A 102 -0.49 -3.38 -2.11
CA LEU A 102 0.72 -3.20 -2.90
C LEU A 102 1.06 -4.46 -3.70
N SER A 103 0.89 -5.64 -3.10
CA SER A 103 1.12 -6.91 -3.80
C SER A 103 0.18 -7.07 -5.00
N SER A 104 -1.10 -6.73 -4.87
CA SER A 104 -2.06 -6.75 -5.97
C SER A 104 -1.58 -5.89 -7.13
N TRP A 105 -1.17 -4.65 -6.82
CA TRP A 105 -0.68 -3.71 -7.82
C TRP A 105 0.61 -4.20 -8.51
N LEU A 106 1.55 -4.75 -7.75
CA LEU A 106 2.81 -5.27 -8.30
C LEU A 106 2.63 -6.57 -9.10
N VAL A 107 1.75 -7.48 -8.66
CA VAL A 107 1.43 -8.70 -9.41
C VAL A 107 0.75 -8.36 -10.73
N ARG A 108 -0.13 -7.34 -10.71
CA ARG A 108 -0.75 -6.82 -11.92
C ARG A 108 0.27 -6.23 -12.89
N TRP A 109 1.24 -5.48 -12.39
CA TRP A 109 2.33 -4.97 -13.20
C TRP A 109 3.11 -6.09 -13.91
N VAL A 110 3.41 -7.20 -13.21
CA VAL A 110 4.02 -8.38 -13.84
C VAL A 110 3.09 -9.04 -14.86
N ALA A 111 1.79 -9.14 -14.57
CA ALA A 111 0.83 -9.71 -15.51
C ALA A 111 0.69 -8.89 -16.80
N ALA A 112 0.74 -7.56 -16.71
CA ALA A 112 0.75 -6.67 -17.86
C ALA A 112 2.00 -6.88 -18.73
N HIS A 113 3.18 -7.02 -18.09
CA HIS A 113 4.42 -7.37 -18.78
C HIS A 113 4.31 -8.73 -19.50
N ASP A 114 3.80 -9.77 -18.83
CA ASP A 114 3.67 -11.11 -19.40
C ASP A 114 2.78 -11.12 -20.65
N ARG A 115 1.64 -10.40 -20.61
CA ARG A 115 0.72 -10.26 -21.75
C ARG A 115 1.39 -9.56 -22.92
N GLU A 116 2.07 -8.44 -22.69
CA GLU A 116 2.73 -7.71 -23.78
C GLU A 116 3.88 -8.53 -24.36
N LEU A 117 4.62 -9.27 -23.55
CA LEU A 117 5.68 -10.15 -24.02
C LEU A 117 5.14 -11.23 -24.98
N GLU A 118 3.95 -11.75 -24.71
CA GLU A 118 3.27 -12.70 -25.60
C GLU A 118 2.92 -12.04 -26.95
N ILE A 119 2.39 -10.81 -26.93
CA ILE A 119 2.09 -10.04 -28.14
C ILE A 119 3.38 -9.75 -28.92
N PHE A 120 4.43 -9.29 -28.25
CA PHE A 120 5.72 -8.95 -28.85
C PHE A 120 6.38 -10.17 -29.50
N ARG A 121 6.32 -11.34 -28.86
CA ARG A 121 6.77 -12.62 -29.42
C ARG A 121 5.92 -13.08 -30.60
N SER A 122 4.60 -12.85 -30.56
CA SER A 122 3.71 -13.17 -31.68
C SER A 122 4.03 -12.36 -32.95
N GLN A 123 4.65 -11.17 -32.79
CA GLN A 123 5.14 -10.32 -33.87
C GLN A 123 6.54 -10.71 -34.38
N GLY A 124 7.12 -11.81 -33.87
CA GLY A 124 8.42 -12.33 -34.29
C GLY A 124 9.63 -11.55 -33.76
N ARG A 125 9.45 -10.72 -32.72
CA ARG A 125 10.53 -9.96 -32.08
C ARG A 125 11.13 -10.72 -30.89
N ASP A 126 12.40 -10.45 -30.58
CA ASP A 126 13.08 -11.08 -29.45
C ASP A 126 12.67 -10.43 -28.12
N ALA A 127 12.55 -11.25 -27.07
CA ALA A 127 12.21 -10.82 -25.72
C ALA A 127 13.25 -9.87 -25.13
N ALA A 128 14.51 -9.98 -25.57
CA ALA A 128 15.61 -9.13 -25.12
C ALA A 128 15.46 -7.66 -25.54
N GLU A 129 14.66 -7.38 -26.58
CA GLU A 129 14.42 -6.03 -27.08
C GLU A 129 13.31 -5.30 -26.30
N MET A 130 12.62 -5.99 -25.39
CA MET A 130 11.49 -5.43 -24.63
C MET A 130 11.95 -4.80 -23.30
N PRO A 131 11.73 -3.49 -23.07
CA PRO A 131 12.12 -2.84 -21.82
C PRO A 131 11.23 -3.28 -20.66
N TRP A 132 11.84 -3.77 -19.58
CA TRP A 132 11.13 -4.37 -18.45
C TRP A 132 10.45 -3.34 -17.52
N LEU A 133 11.16 -2.29 -17.11
CA LEU A 133 10.76 -1.46 -15.96
C LEU A 133 9.89 -0.23 -16.30
N PHE A 134 10.07 0.39 -17.47
CA PHE A 134 9.54 1.75 -17.74
C PHE A 134 8.47 1.84 -18.84
N ARG A 135 8.17 0.75 -19.55
CA ARG A 135 7.11 0.75 -20.58
C ARG A 135 5.72 0.55 -19.97
N TYR A 136 5.62 -0.23 -18.91
CA TYR A 136 4.36 -0.59 -18.25
C TYR A 136 4.19 0.26 -17.00
N VAL A 137 3.89 1.54 -17.19
CA VAL A 137 3.57 2.40 -16.06
C VAL A 137 2.28 1.86 -15.44
N PRO A 138 2.27 1.49 -14.14
CA PRO A 138 1.16 0.82 -13.50
C PRO A 138 0.06 1.83 -13.12
N PHE A 139 -0.29 2.71 -14.04
CA PHE A 139 -1.32 3.75 -13.95
C PHE A 139 -2.11 3.83 -15.25
N ALA A 140 -2.14 2.73 -16.02
CA ALA A 140 -2.72 2.70 -17.35
C ALA A 140 -4.25 2.82 -17.33
N ASN A 141 -4.88 2.47 -16.21
CA ASN A 141 -6.33 2.54 -16.08
C ASN A 141 -6.79 3.02 -14.69
N LEU A 142 -8.11 3.23 -14.56
CA LEU A 142 -8.72 3.68 -13.30
C LEU A 142 -8.59 2.65 -12.18
N TYR A 143 -8.48 1.36 -12.52
CA TYR A 143 -8.26 0.29 -11.55
C TYR A 143 -6.89 0.44 -10.87
N ASP A 144 -5.83 0.61 -11.66
CA ASP A 144 -4.46 0.82 -11.21
C ASP A 144 -4.32 2.08 -10.34
N LEU A 145 -4.94 3.18 -10.79
CA LEU A 145 -5.00 4.42 -10.01
C LEU A 145 -5.68 4.20 -8.66
N SER A 146 -6.77 3.41 -8.64
CA SER A 146 -7.48 3.09 -7.41
C SER A 146 -6.63 2.26 -6.45
N LEU A 147 -5.90 1.25 -6.95
CA LEU A 147 -4.95 0.49 -6.14
C LEU A 147 -3.88 1.40 -5.54
N ALA A 148 -3.27 2.26 -6.36
CA ALA A 148 -2.23 3.18 -5.91
C ALA A 148 -2.75 4.20 -4.88
N PHE A 149 -3.95 4.76 -5.05
CA PHE A 149 -4.55 5.67 -4.07
C PHE A 149 -4.90 4.96 -2.76
N ALA A 150 -5.48 3.77 -2.83
CA ALA A 150 -5.78 2.97 -1.64
C ALA A 150 -4.50 2.53 -0.91
N PHE A 151 -3.44 2.22 -1.65
CA PHE A 151 -2.11 1.96 -1.09
C PHE A 151 -1.54 3.22 -0.42
N GLY A 152 -1.57 4.37 -1.10
CA GLY A 152 -1.11 5.65 -0.58
C GLY A 152 -1.82 6.05 0.72
N ALA A 153 -3.14 5.86 0.78
CA ALA A 153 -3.92 6.06 2.00
C ALA A 153 -3.48 5.08 3.10
N GLY A 154 -3.36 3.78 2.79
CA GLY A 154 -2.99 2.76 3.75
C GLY A 154 -1.57 2.93 4.32
N ILE A 155 -0.57 3.17 3.46
CA ILE A 155 0.83 3.33 3.90
C ILE A 155 1.03 4.59 4.74
N THR A 156 0.41 5.70 4.34
CA THR A 156 0.43 6.96 5.12
C THR A 156 -0.20 6.72 6.49
N THR A 157 -1.30 5.96 6.53
CA THR A 157 -1.96 5.59 7.78
C THR A 157 -1.04 4.78 8.68
N LEU A 158 -0.38 3.73 8.16
CA LEU A 158 0.58 2.94 8.91
C LEU A 158 1.71 3.79 9.51
N LEU A 159 2.21 4.77 8.74
CA LEU A 159 3.29 5.65 9.19
C LEU A 159 2.84 6.67 10.25
N VAL A 160 1.60 7.14 10.16
CA VAL A 160 1.10 8.23 11.01
C VAL A 160 0.45 7.71 12.30
N MET A 161 -0.30 6.61 12.24
CA MET A 161 -1.09 6.08 13.37
C MET A 161 -0.26 5.49 14.53
N ARG A 162 1.07 5.50 14.38
CA ARG A 162 2.04 5.08 15.40
C ARG A 162 1.97 5.96 16.64
N ARG A 163 1.63 7.25 16.46
CA ARG A 163 1.30 8.14 17.56
C ARG A 163 -0.17 7.99 17.92
N ARG A 164 -0.46 7.82 19.22
CA ARG A 164 -1.83 7.65 19.73
C ARG A 164 -2.77 8.76 19.27
N ASP A 165 -2.29 10.00 19.26
CA ASP A 165 -3.06 11.18 18.89
C ASP A 165 -3.53 11.15 17.43
N PHE A 166 -2.80 10.47 16.56
CA PHE A 166 -3.13 10.38 15.13
C PHE A 166 -3.89 9.12 14.74
N ARG A 167 -4.24 8.26 15.70
CA ARG A 167 -5.01 7.04 15.39
C ARG A 167 -6.38 7.35 14.81
N ILE A 168 -6.97 8.51 15.15
CA ILE A 168 -8.22 8.97 14.55
C ILE A 168 -8.16 9.02 13.02
N ILE A 169 -6.97 9.29 12.45
CA ILE A 169 -6.76 9.28 11.00
C ILE A 169 -7.01 7.88 10.45
N ALA A 170 -6.54 6.82 11.13
CA ALA A 170 -6.78 5.43 10.73
C ALA A 170 -8.26 5.06 10.69
N GLY A 171 -9.06 5.63 11.60
CA GLY A 171 -10.51 5.45 11.59
C GLY A 171 -11.23 6.05 10.39
N VAL A 172 -10.60 6.95 9.65
CA VAL A 172 -11.17 7.61 8.46
C VAL A 172 -10.51 7.10 7.18
N SER A 173 -9.18 6.98 7.18
CA SER A 173 -8.41 6.61 6.00
C SER A 173 -8.56 5.14 5.61
N LEU A 174 -8.69 4.21 6.57
CA LEU A 174 -8.85 2.78 6.29
C LEU A 174 -10.22 2.47 5.67
N PRO A 175 -11.36 3.03 6.18
CA PRO A 175 -12.62 2.94 5.45
C PRO A 175 -12.56 3.56 4.06
N LEU A 176 -11.89 4.71 3.91
CA LEU A 176 -11.73 5.35 2.60
C LEU A 176 -10.95 4.45 1.63
N ALA A 177 -9.84 3.86 2.08
CA ALA A 177 -9.08 2.89 1.29
C ALA A 177 -9.93 1.68 0.90
N ALA A 178 -10.75 1.16 1.82
CA ALA A 178 -11.69 0.07 1.52
C ALA A 178 -12.73 0.48 0.47
N ILE A 179 -13.32 1.68 0.57
CA ILE A 179 -14.27 2.20 -0.43
C ILE A 179 -13.60 2.31 -1.80
N ILE A 180 -12.38 2.83 -1.87
CA ILE A 180 -11.62 2.93 -3.12
C ILE A 180 -11.42 1.52 -3.73
N LEU A 181 -11.08 0.52 -2.93
CA LEU A 181 -10.94 -0.86 -3.43
C LEU A 181 -12.28 -1.49 -3.86
N VAL A 182 -13.38 -1.16 -3.20
CA VAL A 182 -14.72 -1.57 -3.64
C VAL A 182 -15.04 -0.96 -5.01
N LEU A 183 -14.75 0.33 -5.20
CA LEU A 183 -14.92 1.00 -6.49
C LEU A 183 -14.01 0.37 -7.56
N ALA A 184 -12.75 0.09 -7.23
CA ALA A 184 -11.83 -0.63 -8.12
C ALA A 184 -12.43 -1.98 -8.56
N ARG A 185 -13.02 -2.73 -7.63
CA ARG A 185 -13.67 -4.01 -7.96
C ARG A 185 -14.82 -3.85 -8.96
N PHE A 186 -15.61 -2.77 -8.86
CA PHE A 186 -16.69 -2.49 -9.81
C PHE A 186 -16.20 -2.00 -11.17
N ILE A 187 -15.08 -1.28 -11.22
CA ILE A 187 -14.43 -0.86 -12.49
C ILE A 187 -13.97 -2.10 -13.28
N GLY A 188 -13.51 -3.13 -12.57
CA GLY A 188 -13.00 -4.36 -13.16
C GLY A 188 -11.48 -4.36 -13.29
N ASP A 189 -10.92 -5.56 -13.19
CA ASP A 189 -9.49 -5.87 -13.29
C ASP A 189 -9.07 -6.22 -14.72
N ASP A 190 -9.95 -6.07 -15.71
CA ASP A 190 -9.59 -6.32 -17.10
C ASP A 190 -8.46 -5.38 -17.54
N LEU A 191 -7.44 -5.96 -18.16
CA LEU A 191 -6.43 -5.22 -18.91
C LEU A 191 -7.09 -4.77 -20.21
N LEU A 192 -7.93 -3.73 -20.12
CA LEU A 192 -8.50 -3.03 -21.27
C LEU A 192 -7.40 -2.18 -21.90
N ASP A 193 -7.12 -2.42 -23.17
CA ASP A 193 -6.26 -1.55 -23.95
C ASP A 193 -6.91 -0.16 -23.99
N LEU A 194 -6.17 0.87 -23.58
CA LEU A 194 -6.48 2.21 -24.06
C LEU A 194 -6.33 2.14 -25.59
N PRO A 195 -7.29 2.67 -26.39
CA PRO A 195 -7.08 2.80 -27.82
C PRO A 195 -5.73 3.49 -28.08
N PRO A 196 -5.02 3.15 -29.17
CA PRO A 196 -3.60 3.50 -29.40
C PRO A 196 -3.41 4.99 -29.67
N VAL A 197 -3.67 5.82 -28.67
CA VAL A 197 -3.53 7.27 -28.70
C VAL A 197 -2.31 7.70 -27.87
N LEU A 198 -1.86 6.86 -26.93
CA LEU A 198 -0.60 7.03 -26.20
C LEU A 198 0.51 6.07 -26.65
N ASP A 199 0.16 5.03 -27.42
CA ASP A 199 1.13 4.19 -28.13
C ASP A 199 1.47 4.89 -29.46
N SER A 200 2.09 6.06 -29.33
CA SER A 200 2.58 6.75 -30.50
C SER A 200 3.83 6.04 -30.99
N TYR A 201 3.69 5.26 -32.06
CA TYR A 201 4.81 4.80 -32.89
C TYR A 201 5.44 6.02 -33.59
N TRP A 202 6.22 6.80 -32.83
CA TRP A 202 7.23 7.71 -33.38
C TRP A 202 8.59 7.05 -33.24
#